data_AF-A0A7C0X534-F1
#
_entry.id   AF-A0A7C0X534-F1
#
_cell.length_a   1.000
_cell.length_b   1.000
_cell.length_c   1.000
_cell.angle_alpha   90.00
_cell.angle_beta   90.00
_cell.angle_gamma   90.00
#
_symmetry.space_group_name_H-M   'P 1'
#
loop_
_entity.id
_entity.type
_entity.pdbx_description
1 polymer ?
#
loop_
_entity_poly.entity_id
_entity_poly.type
_entity_poly.pdbx_seq_one_letter_code
_entity_poly.pdbx_strand_id
1 'polypeptide(L)'
;MRIISLLSALLVILSVSFTYELSGNFLTIPSGSRASALGGAYIGLADDVDSIFYNPAGIGLMPSTQLMVMHAQWFQSIKYENAGFAFPLKNIGNFGIGLRALIVGGIEVRDEPSDEPKETISTNHLDIIGGYSRMLTENISVGGNFHYIYQKIYEESATSVCADAGFLYTTDSRFFSIGAVVRNLGTKVRFIDEAYSLPLTFGGGVAFRLMDGRIVVASDVDYQKEGGATLRNGFETTIASVISPRVGINYNINEKKFKYALGVGFAFSGFGFDYTFTPFGDLGQTHRFTLCYSFGRAREHIEREIEKQTYKELSEKEMMMANSLYQTGMNHYKEGRYEEAITTLDLALVWNPELEEAQVMIERAMEEKRANEIETHLRKAENYYSFGRISEAILESKLVLEVDPANSEALEMLRKAEAELERRQSKREEKIKELFDEALSHYSRGDYKKAIELWEKVLDLDPDNIDATNSIQDARWRLSDKSNELIRKAKKYEEAGNWLMALASWREVLDLDPSNKEAQEGESRALTSISENKNRLLSAGKDLYTSGNYEEAERIFYQVLEISPENSEAKYYLEMIVKKREEEAREEAVDY
;
A
#
# COMPACT_ATOMS: atom_id res chain seq x y z
N MET A 1 37.14 25.58 -27.55
CA MET A 1 37.29 25.90 -29.00
C MET A 1 36.24 25.25 -29.93
N ARG A 2 35.18 24.59 -29.43
CA ARG A 2 34.08 24.05 -30.27
C ARG A 2 32.72 24.74 -30.09
N ILE A 3 32.68 25.85 -29.34
CA ILE A 3 31.45 26.64 -29.07
C ILE A 3 31.46 27.96 -29.88
N ILE A 4 32.58 28.33 -30.50
CA ILE A 4 32.73 29.60 -31.24
C ILE A 4 32.37 29.43 -32.73
N SER A 5 32.33 28.20 -33.24
CA SER A 5 32.13 27.89 -34.66
C SER A 5 30.66 27.66 -35.09
N LEU A 6 29.69 27.78 -34.18
CA LEU A 6 28.26 27.64 -34.47
C LEU A 6 27.50 28.98 -34.58
N LEU A 7 28.16 30.11 -34.29
CA LEU A 7 27.57 31.45 -34.30
C LEU A 7 27.68 32.18 -35.64
N SER A 8 28.34 31.58 -36.65
CA SER A 8 28.70 32.27 -37.90
C SER A 8 27.87 31.88 -39.13
N ALA A 9 26.80 31.10 -38.99
CA ALA A 9 26.09 30.52 -40.14
C ALA A 9 24.57 30.76 -40.11
N LEU A 10 24.12 32.01 -39.93
CA LEU A 10 22.78 32.40 -40.39
C LEU A 10 22.66 33.94 -40.51
N LEU A 11 22.93 34.48 -41.70
CA LEU A 11 22.18 35.58 -42.33
C LEU A 11 22.93 36.04 -43.59
N VAL A 12 22.46 35.61 -44.75
CA VAL A 12 22.68 36.36 -46.00
C VAL A 12 21.30 36.71 -46.51
N ILE A 13 20.88 37.95 -46.28
CA ILE A 13 19.74 38.56 -46.95
C ILE A 13 20.29 39.75 -47.73
N LEU A 14 20.17 39.68 -49.05
CA LEU A 14 20.40 40.81 -49.96
C LEU A 14 19.43 41.94 -49.59
N SER A 15 19.93 43.11 -49.22
CA SER A 15 19.12 44.32 -49.10
C SER A 15 19.15 45.11 -50.40
N VAL A 16 18.01 45.17 -51.09
CA VAL A 16 17.68 46.27 -52.00
C VAL A 16 17.07 47.38 -51.13
N SER A 17 17.69 48.56 -51.10
CA SER A 17 17.17 49.70 -50.35
C SER A 17 16.11 50.43 -51.18
N PHE A 18 14.85 50.31 -50.78
CA PHE A 18 13.81 51.26 -51.13
C PHE A 18 13.61 52.20 -49.94
N THR A 19 13.72 53.51 -50.14
CA THR A 19 13.30 54.52 -49.17
C THR A 19 11.78 54.55 -49.13
N TYR A 20 11.20 54.07 -48.03
CA TYR A 20 9.79 54.23 -47.72
C TYR A 20 9.64 55.27 -46.60
N GLU A 21 8.63 56.13 -46.70
CA GLU A 21 8.30 57.11 -45.68
C GLU A 21 7.47 56.46 -44.56
N LEU A 22 8.01 56.41 -43.35
CA LEU A 22 7.33 55.88 -42.16
C LEU A 22 6.76 57.00 -41.30
N SER A 23 5.60 56.75 -40.68
CA SER A 23 5.09 57.57 -39.58
C SER A 23 5.29 56.85 -38.23
N GLY A 24 5.36 57.60 -37.13
CA GLY A 24 5.55 57.01 -35.80
C GLY A 24 6.98 56.65 -35.44
N ASN A 25 8.00 57.27 -36.05
CA ASN A 25 9.42 57.01 -35.72
C ASN A 25 9.77 57.23 -34.24
N PHE A 26 8.98 58.01 -33.50
CA PHE A 26 9.15 58.17 -32.04
C PHE A 26 8.98 56.86 -31.25
N LEU A 27 8.30 55.85 -31.84
CA LEU A 27 8.11 54.53 -31.25
C LEU A 27 9.40 53.69 -31.23
N THR A 28 10.42 54.08 -32.02
CA THR A 28 11.72 53.38 -32.07
C THR A 28 12.77 54.02 -31.16
N ILE A 29 12.46 55.17 -30.56
CA ILE A 29 13.32 55.84 -29.58
C ILE A 29 13.34 54.97 -28.30
N PRO A 30 14.54 54.60 -27.80
CA PRO A 30 14.68 53.86 -26.54
C PRO A 30 13.96 54.54 -25.38
N SER A 31 13.18 53.75 -24.63
CA SER A 31 12.48 54.17 -23.41
C SER A 31 13.27 53.71 -22.19
N GLY A 32 13.30 54.51 -21.12
CA GLY A 32 14.04 54.18 -19.90
C GLY A 32 15.55 54.32 -20.03
N SER A 33 16.19 54.80 -18.96
CA SER A 33 17.63 55.06 -18.97
C SER A 33 18.43 53.75 -18.92
N ARG A 34 18.00 52.75 -18.15
CA ARG A 34 18.66 51.44 -18.07
C ARG A 34 18.74 50.76 -19.44
N ALA A 35 17.61 50.55 -20.11
CA ALA A 35 17.58 49.94 -21.43
C ALA A 35 18.34 50.76 -22.47
N SER A 36 18.25 52.11 -22.41
CA SER A 36 19.02 53.00 -23.28
C SER A 36 20.54 52.85 -23.08
N ALA A 37 21.01 52.73 -21.83
CA ALA A 37 22.43 52.55 -21.52
C ALA A 37 22.99 51.23 -22.05
N LEU A 38 22.13 50.23 -22.23
CA LEU A 38 22.46 48.93 -22.82
C LEU A 38 22.31 48.91 -24.34
N GLY A 39 22.27 50.08 -25.00
CA GLY A 39 22.11 50.18 -26.46
C GLY A 39 20.71 49.81 -26.95
N GLY A 40 19.77 49.61 -26.03
CA GLY A 40 18.45 49.05 -26.26
C GLY A 40 18.41 47.52 -26.36
N ALA A 41 19.48 46.82 -25.96
CA ALA A 41 19.49 45.36 -25.86
C ALA A 41 18.65 44.92 -24.65
N TYR A 42 17.35 44.77 -24.86
CA TYR A 42 16.35 44.56 -23.80
C TYR A 42 15.29 43.50 -24.12
N ILE A 43 15.32 42.85 -25.29
CA ILE A 43 14.32 41.86 -25.71
C ILE A 43 14.46 40.57 -24.90
N GLY A 44 15.70 40.05 -24.78
CA GLY A 44 16.01 38.87 -23.98
C GLY A 44 16.22 39.18 -22.48
N LEU A 45 16.47 40.45 -22.14
CA LEU A 45 16.72 40.88 -20.77
C LEU A 45 15.43 41.24 -20.01
N ALA A 46 14.46 41.91 -20.66
CA ALA A 46 13.18 42.40 -20.14
C ALA A 46 12.76 41.80 -18.78
N ASP A 47 13.14 42.47 -17.68
CA ASP A 47 12.92 41.99 -16.31
C ASP A 47 12.40 43.05 -15.33
N ASP A 48 12.08 44.24 -15.82
CA ASP A 48 11.49 45.35 -15.05
C ASP A 48 10.39 46.08 -15.85
N VAL A 49 9.88 47.18 -15.32
CA VAL A 49 8.80 47.97 -15.94
C VAL A 49 9.12 48.51 -17.34
N ASP A 50 10.40 48.64 -17.72
CA ASP A 50 10.77 49.02 -19.09
C ASP A 50 10.31 47.97 -20.11
N SER A 51 10.07 46.72 -19.69
CA SER A 51 9.56 45.62 -20.53
C SER A 51 8.33 46.00 -21.34
N ILE A 52 7.48 46.92 -20.84
CA ILE A 52 6.31 47.45 -21.54
C ILE A 52 6.67 48.00 -22.93
N PHE A 53 7.85 48.60 -23.10
CA PHE A 53 8.27 49.25 -24.36
C PHE A 53 9.14 48.38 -25.27
N TYR A 54 9.59 47.21 -24.78
CA TYR A 54 10.57 46.36 -25.48
C TYR A 54 10.05 44.95 -25.74
N ASN A 55 9.66 44.22 -24.69
CA ASN A 55 9.13 42.88 -24.80
C ASN A 55 8.08 42.67 -23.69
N PRO A 56 6.77 42.68 -24.02
CA PRO A 56 5.72 42.59 -23.01
C PRO A 56 5.75 41.28 -22.21
N ALA A 57 6.38 40.21 -22.72
CA ALA A 57 6.56 38.98 -21.96
C ALA A 57 7.43 39.16 -20.69
N GLY A 58 8.28 40.18 -20.64
CA GLY A 58 9.08 40.50 -19.45
C GLY A 58 8.24 40.93 -18.25
N ILE A 59 7.07 41.52 -18.49
CA ILE A 59 6.14 41.94 -17.42
C ILE A 59 5.75 40.74 -16.55
N GLY A 60 5.58 39.54 -17.14
CA GLY A 60 5.24 38.30 -16.42
C GLY A 60 6.29 37.82 -15.43
N LEU A 61 7.55 38.24 -15.58
CA LEU A 61 8.65 37.90 -14.67
C LEU A 61 8.74 38.84 -13.46
N MET A 62 8.06 39.98 -13.49
CA MET A 62 8.16 41.01 -12.46
C MET A 62 7.59 40.50 -11.13
N PRO A 63 8.38 40.51 -10.04
CA PRO A 63 7.94 39.96 -8.76
C PRO A 63 7.11 40.94 -7.93
N SER A 64 7.14 42.24 -8.26
CA SER A 64 6.55 43.33 -7.47
C SER A 64 6.01 44.43 -8.38
N THR A 65 5.22 45.34 -7.81
CA THR A 65 4.72 46.51 -8.51
C THR A 65 5.85 47.50 -8.73
N GLN A 66 5.94 48.05 -9.93
CA GLN A 66 6.92 49.07 -10.27
C GLN A 66 6.27 50.24 -10.98
N LEU A 67 6.72 51.44 -10.63
CA LEU A 67 6.44 52.68 -11.32
C LEU A 67 7.74 53.25 -11.85
N MET A 68 7.75 53.77 -13.07
CA MET A 68 8.88 54.46 -13.66
C MET A 68 8.42 55.71 -14.37
N VAL A 69 9.23 56.76 -14.26
CA VAL A 69 9.14 57.98 -15.08
C VAL A 69 10.51 58.29 -15.65
N MET A 70 10.56 58.72 -16.91
CA MET A 70 11.78 59.10 -17.60
C MET A 70 11.60 60.46 -18.26
N HIS A 71 12.61 61.31 -18.11
CA HIS A 71 12.75 62.56 -18.85
C HIS A 71 14.03 62.53 -19.68
N ALA A 72 13.92 62.87 -20.95
CA ALA A 72 15.05 62.98 -21.86
C ALA A 72 14.99 64.32 -22.59
N GLN A 73 16.04 65.11 -22.38
CA GLN A 73 16.28 66.31 -23.16
C GLN A 73 17.18 65.94 -24.34
N TRP A 74 16.63 66.04 -25.55
CA TRP A 74 17.37 65.87 -26.78
C TRP A 74 17.80 67.23 -27.36
N PHE A 75 18.52 67.18 -28.47
CA PHE A 75 18.94 68.38 -29.20
C PHE A 75 17.72 69.17 -29.72
N GLN A 76 17.91 70.46 -30.03
CA GLN A 76 16.87 71.35 -30.57
C GLN A 76 15.57 71.38 -29.75
N SER A 77 15.69 71.40 -28.41
CA SER A 77 14.54 71.50 -27.50
C SER A 77 13.52 70.34 -27.60
N ILE A 78 13.87 69.23 -28.25
CA ILE A 78 13.04 68.04 -28.31
C ILE A 78 13.04 67.36 -26.93
N LYS A 79 11.85 67.10 -26.41
CA LYS A 79 11.63 66.40 -25.14
C LYS A 79 11.01 65.05 -25.41
N TYR A 80 11.51 64.03 -24.72
CA TYR A 80 10.95 62.69 -24.76
C TYR A 80 10.66 62.25 -23.33
N GLU A 81 9.39 61.96 -23.05
CA GLU A 81 8.89 61.60 -21.73
C GLU A 81 8.35 60.18 -21.77
N ASN A 82 8.66 59.38 -20.76
CA ASN A 82 8.09 58.05 -20.60
C ASN A 82 7.55 57.87 -19.20
N ALA A 83 6.46 57.13 -19.07
CA ALA A 83 5.98 56.63 -17.79
C ALA A 83 5.53 55.18 -17.93
N GLY A 84 5.84 54.35 -16.95
CA GLY A 84 5.45 52.95 -16.92
C GLY A 84 4.96 52.57 -15.54
N PHE A 85 3.89 51.79 -15.47
CA PHE A 85 3.37 51.20 -14.25
C PHE A 85 3.04 49.75 -14.51
N ALA A 86 3.64 48.82 -13.78
CA ALA A 86 3.35 47.40 -13.90
C ALA A 86 3.12 46.78 -12.55
N PHE A 87 2.14 45.88 -12.46
CA PHE A 87 1.79 45.21 -11.20
C PHE A 87 1.40 43.75 -11.44
N PRO A 88 1.84 42.84 -10.56
CA PRO A 88 1.44 41.44 -10.61
C PRO A 88 0.06 41.22 -9.97
N LEU A 89 -0.77 40.36 -10.56
CA LEU A 89 -2.01 39.85 -9.96
C LEU A 89 -1.94 38.33 -9.78
N LYS A 90 -2.22 37.87 -8.55
CA LYS A 90 -2.16 36.45 -8.17
C LYS A 90 -3.07 35.61 -9.07
N ASN A 91 -2.54 34.51 -9.62
CA ASN A 91 -3.22 33.53 -10.48
C ASN A 91 -3.77 34.04 -11.82
N ILE A 92 -3.71 35.34 -12.09
CA ILE A 92 -4.25 35.95 -13.33
C ILE A 92 -3.12 36.29 -14.30
N GLY A 93 -1.99 36.80 -13.80
CA GLY A 93 -0.88 37.32 -14.61
C GLY A 93 -0.52 38.74 -14.19
N ASN A 94 0.33 39.39 -14.96
CA ASN A 94 0.85 40.71 -14.66
C ASN A 94 0.34 41.71 -15.69
N PHE A 95 0.00 42.91 -15.23
CA PHE A 95 -0.53 43.99 -16.07
C PHE A 95 0.46 45.15 -16.11
N GLY A 96 0.50 45.85 -17.24
CA GLY A 96 1.33 47.03 -17.46
C GLY A 96 0.54 48.15 -18.12
N ILE A 97 0.85 49.39 -17.76
CA ILE A 97 0.39 50.60 -18.44
C ILE A 97 1.62 51.43 -18.76
N GLY A 98 1.75 51.84 -20.02
CA GLY A 98 2.85 52.68 -20.49
C GLY A 98 2.37 53.95 -21.16
N LEU A 99 3.20 54.97 -21.12
CA LEU A 99 3.01 56.22 -21.84
C LEU A 99 4.36 56.64 -22.45
N ARG A 100 4.33 57.06 -23.73
CA ARG A 100 5.45 57.72 -24.40
C ARG A 100 4.96 59.02 -24.99
N ALA A 101 5.68 60.11 -24.74
CA ALA A 101 5.39 61.40 -25.35
C ALA A 101 6.65 61.99 -25.98
N LEU A 102 6.57 62.39 -27.25
CA LEU A 102 7.58 63.19 -27.92
C LEU A 102 7.01 64.57 -28.17
N ILE A 103 7.67 65.60 -27.64
CA ILE A 103 7.24 66.99 -27.73
C ILE A 103 8.36 67.77 -28.39
N VAL A 104 8.06 68.38 -29.53
CA VAL A 104 8.96 69.33 -30.20
C VAL A 104 8.29 70.68 -30.14
N GLY A 105 8.84 71.62 -29.37
CA GLY A 105 8.34 72.97 -29.25
C GLY A 105 9.32 73.99 -29.80
N GLY A 106 8.87 75.24 -29.95
CA GLY A 106 9.75 76.32 -30.40
C GLY A 106 10.00 76.32 -31.90
N ILE A 107 9.12 75.68 -32.70
CA ILE A 107 9.26 75.67 -34.15
C ILE A 107 8.73 77.01 -34.68
N GLU A 108 9.61 77.83 -35.22
CA GLU A 108 9.27 79.13 -35.80
C GLU A 108 8.68 78.96 -37.21
N VAL A 109 7.48 79.51 -37.42
CA VAL A 109 6.86 79.58 -38.75
C VAL A 109 7.19 80.93 -39.38
N ARG A 110 7.66 80.91 -40.63
CA ARG A 110 8.02 82.11 -41.40
C ARG A 110 7.51 81.95 -42.82
N ASP A 111 6.81 82.97 -43.32
CA ASP A 111 6.36 83.02 -44.72
C ASP A 111 7.49 83.53 -45.65
N GLU A 112 8.40 84.34 -45.11
CA GLU A 112 9.59 84.88 -45.77
C GLU A 112 10.77 85.00 -44.78
N PRO A 113 12.03 85.15 -45.24
CA PRO A 113 13.16 85.38 -44.35
C PRO A 113 13.01 86.71 -43.57
N SER A 114 12.53 86.63 -42.32
CA SER A 114 12.33 87.76 -41.40
C SER A 114 13.12 87.56 -40.09
N ASP A 115 13.29 88.63 -39.30
CA ASP A 115 13.83 88.52 -37.94
C ASP A 115 12.77 87.97 -36.96
N GLU A 116 11.54 88.47 -37.01
CA GLU A 116 10.44 88.03 -36.15
C GLU A 116 9.62 86.88 -36.78
N PRO A 117 9.42 85.75 -36.08
CA PRO A 117 8.62 84.65 -36.60
C PRO A 117 7.13 85.03 -36.61
N LYS A 118 6.38 84.49 -37.57
CA LYS A 118 4.92 84.69 -37.65
C LYS A 118 4.21 84.14 -36.42
N GLU A 119 4.60 82.94 -36.05
CA GLU A 119 4.15 82.25 -34.85
C GLU A 119 5.13 81.16 -34.46
N THR A 120 4.92 80.57 -33.29
CA THR A 120 5.69 79.42 -32.80
C THR A 120 4.75 78.25 -32.59
N ILE A 121 5.06 77.12 -33.20
CA ILE A 121 4.24 75.91 -33.17
C ILE A 121 4.96 74.79 -32.41
N SER A 122 4.19 73.75 -32.11
CA SER A 122 4.70 72.52 -31.49
C SER A 122 4.15 71.28 -32.18
N THR A 123 4.95 70.22 -32.27
CA THR A 123 4.48 68.88 -32.61
C THR A 123 4.42 68.02 -31.35
N ASN A 124 3.36 67.23 -31.25
CA ASN A 124 3.09 66.41 -30.06
C ASN A 124 2.71 65.00 -30.50
N HIS A 125 3.52 64.01 -30.12
CA HIS A 125 3.23 62.60 -30.38
C HIS A 125 3.05 61.90 -29.04
N LEU A 126 2.02 61.08 -28.94
CA LEU A 126 1.63 60.35 -27.75
C LEU A 126 1.37 58.88 -28.11
N ASP A 127 1.84 57.98 -27.27
CA ASP A 127 1.51 56.56 -27.29
C ASP A 127 1.09 56.11 -25.89
N ILE A 128 -0.13 55.56 -25.79
CA ILE A 128 -0.68 54.99 -24.57
C ILE A 128 -0.73 53.48 -24.74
N ILE A 129 -0.14 52.75 -23.79
CA ILE A 129 0.09 51.32 -23.87
C ILE A 129 -0.66 50.62 -22.74
N GLY A 130 -1.45 49.60 -23.07
CA GLY A 130 -1.98 48.64 -22.12
C GLY A 130 -1.39 47.26 -22.39
N GLY A 131 -0.75 46.67 -21.38
CA GLY A 131 -0.02 45.41 -21.48
C GLY A 131 -0.54 44.34 -20.53
N TYR A 132 -0.49 43.09 -20.97
CA TYR A 132 -0.74 41.91 -20.14
C TYR A 132 0.28 40.83 -20.44
N SER A 133 0.75 40.14 -19.41
CA SER A 133 1.68 39.03 -19.53
C SER A 133 1.38 37.93 -18.52
N ARG A 134 1.68 36.69 -18.90
CA ARG A 134 1.47 35.53 -18.05
C ARG A 134 2.60 34.52 -18.22
N MET A 135 3.05 34.00 -17.09
CA MET A 135 3.86 32.80 -17.00
C MET A 135 3.00 31.59 -17.39
N LEU A 136 3.34 30.95 -18.52
CA LEU A 136 2.72 29.70 -18.96
C LEU A 136 3.31 28.49 -18.22
N THR A 137 4.60 28.57 -17.93
CA THR A 137 5.34 27.64 -17.07
C THR A 137 6.27 28.47 -16.16
N GLU A 138 7.06 27.84 -15.30
CA GLU A 138 8.07 28.53 -14.48
C GLU A 138 9.16 29.21 -15.32
N ASN A 139 9.33 28.78 -16.58
CA ASN A 139 10.38 29.23 -17.49
C ASN A 139 9.88 30.04 -18.68
N ILE A 140 8.59 29.92 -19.04
CA ILE A 140 8.04 30.52 -20.25
C ILE A 140 7.04 31.61 -19.88
N SER A 141 7.32 32.82 -20.32
CA SER A 141 6.41 33.96 -20.28
C SER A 141 5.98 34.36 -21.69
N VAL A 142 4.71 34.71 -21.81
CA VAL A 142 4.16 35.36 -23.00
C VAL A 142 3.48 36.65 -22.60
N GLY A 143 3.44 37.63 -23.49
CA GLY A 143 2.76 38.88 -23.23
C GLY A 143 2.35 39.59 -24.50
N GLY A 144 1.44 40.54 -24.36
CA GLY A 144 1.02 41.40 -25.46
C GLY A 144 0.69 42.80 -24.96
N ASN A 145 0.87 43.77 -25.85
CA ASN A 145 0.46 45.15 -25.62
C ASN A 145 -0.58 45.57 -26.67
N PHE A 146 -1.40 46.52 -26.28
CA PHE A 146 -2.22 47.32 -27.17
C PHE A 146 -1.82 48.80 -27.03
N HIS A 147 -1.71 49.49 -28.15
CA HIS A 147 -1.24 50.85 -28.24
C HIS A 147 -2.30 51.74 -28.88
N TYR A 148 -2.50 52.91 -28.29
CA TYR A 148 -3.22 54.02 -28.89
C TYR A 148 -2.26 55.17 -29.15
N ILE A 149 -2.07 55.48 -30.44
CA ILE A 149 -1.12 56.46 -30.92
C ILE A 149 -1.86 57.69 -31.40
N TYR A 150 -1.43 58.86 -30.94
CA TYR A 150 -1.89 60.16 -31.38
C TYR A 150 -0.70 61.00 -31.82
N GLN A 151 -0.80 61.66 -32.97
CA GLN A 151 0.22 62.58 -33.47
C GLN A 151 -0.44 63.87 -33.92
N LYS A 152 0.11 65.01 -33.52
CA LYS A 152 -0.27 66.33 -34.02
C LYS A 152 0.95 67.04 -34.58
N ILE A 153 0.85 67.48 -35.83
CA ILE A 153 1.89 68.22 -36.54
C ILE A 153 1.22 69.48 -37.10
N TYR A 154 1.63 70.65 -36.58
CA TYR A 154 0.99 71.94 -36.90
C TYR A 154 -0.54 71.90 -36.66
N GLU A 155 -1.36 72.08 -37.70
CA GLU A 155 -2.82 72.06 -37.64
C GLU A 155 -3.42 70.64 -37.75
N GLU A 156 -2.67 69.69 -38.29
CA GLU A 156 -3.17 68.35 -38.60
C GLU A 156 -2.94 67.36 -37.45
N SER A 157 -3.87 66.41 -37.31
CA SER A 157 -3.74 65.34 -36.32
C SER A 157 -4.16 63.98 -36.88
N ALA A 158 -3.50 62.94 -36.39
CA ALA A 158 -3.76 61.57 -36.80
C ALA A 158 -3.77 60.65 -35.58
N THR A 159 -4.60 59.60 -35.66
CA THR A 159 -4.62 58.52 -34.67
C THR A 159 -4.36 57.18 -35.34
N SER A 160 -3.78 56.25 -34.59
CA SER A 160 -3.53 54.88 -35.02
C SER A 160 -3.55 53.95 -33.82
N VAL A 161 -3.71 52.66 -34.08
CA VAL A 161 -3.63 51.61 -33.06
C VAL A 161 -2.72 50.51 -33.54
N CYS A 162 -1.96 49.93 -32.62
CA CYS A 162 -1.14 48.75 -32.90
C CYS A 162 -1.11 47.80 -31.71
N ALA A 163 -0.57 46.62 -31.95
CA ALA A 163 -0.34 45.61 -30.94
C ALA A 163 1.09 45.07 -31.01
N ASP A 164 1.56 44.62 -29.85
CA ASP A 164 2.82 43.91 -29.70
C ASP A 164 2.54 42.50 -29.18
N ALA A 165 3.39 41.55 -29.55
CA ALA A 165 3.38 40.19 -29.03
C ALA A 165 4.80 39.77 -28.65
N GLY A 166 4.97 39.29 -27.43
CA GLY A 166 6.25 38.94 -26.83
C GLY A 166 6.28 37.51 -26.31
N PHE A 167 7.45 36.90 -26.41
CA PHE A 167 7.81 35.63 -25.81
C PHE A 167 9.13 35.78 -25.06
N LEU A 168 9.26 35.12 -23.92
CA LEU A 168 10.47 35.10 -23.14
C LEU A 168 10.63 33.74 -22.44
N TYR A 169 11.76 33.09 -22.67
CA TYR A 169 12.17 31.90 -21.95
C TYR A 169 13.32 32.24 -21.01
N THR A 170 13.24 31.79 -19.77
CA THR A 170 14.30 31.89 -18.76
C THR A 170 14.59 30.53 -18.15
N THR A 171 15.86 30.26 -17.91
CA THR A 171 16.33 29.05 -17.21
C THR A 171 15.94 29.07 -15.73
N ASP A 172 15.91 27.92 -15.06
CA ASP A 172 15.51 27.80 -13.64
C ASP A 172 16.36 28.70 -12.72
N SER A 173 17.68 28.74 -12.94
CA SER A 173 18.59 29.63 -12.20
C SER A 173 18.61 31.08 -12.72
N ARG A 174 17.78 31.41 -13.72
CA ARG A 174 17.70 32.70 -14.43
C ARG A 174 19.00 33.20 -15.06
N PHE A 175 20.04 32.36 -15.10
CA PHE A 175 21.36 32.72 -15.62
C PHE A 175 21.35 33.01 -17.13
N PHE A 176 20.38 32.45 -17.85
CA PHE A 176 20.19 32.65 -19.28
C PHE A 176 18.72 32.90 -19.59
N SER A 177 18.47 33.84 -20.50
CA SER A 177 17.16 34.06 -21.11
C SER A 177 17.27 34.34 -22.61
N ILE A 178 16.21 33.95 -23.34
CA ILE A 178 16.02 34.24 -24.76
C ILE A 178 14.62 34.79 -24.98
N GLY A 179 14.51 35.88 -25.74
CA GLY A 179 13.27 36.56 -26.03
C GLY A 179 13.04 36.72 -27.53
N ALA A 180 11.77 36.82 -27.90
CA ALA A 180 11.34 37.19 -29.25
C ALA A 180 10.16 38.15 -29.14
N VAL A 181 10.07 39.12 -30.05
CA VAL A 181 8.99 40.10 -30.05
C VAL A 181 8.60 40.54 -31.46
N VAL A 182 7.32 40.79 -31.66
CA VAL A 182 6.79 41.55 -32.80
C VAL A 182 6.20 42.84 -32.23
N ARG A 183 6.67 43.99 -32.72
CA ARG A 183 6.23 45.32 -32.24
C ARG A 183 5.60 46.14 -33.34
N ASN A 184 4.64 46.99 -32.96
CA ASN A 184 3.95 47.95 -33.81
C ASN A 184 3.17 47.31 -34.98
N LEU A 185 2.56 46.14 -34.77
CA LEU A 185 1.66 45.55 -35.75
C LEU A 185 0.31 46.27 -35.69
N GLY A 186 0.03 47.17 -36.64
CA GLY A 186 -1.12 48.05 -36.53
C GLY A 186 -1.59 48.71 -37.81
N THR A 187 -2.50 49.67 -37.64
CA THR A 187 -3.07 50.45 -38.74
C THR A 187 -2.06 51.46 -39.28
N LYS A 188 -2.30 51.95 -40.50
CA LYS A 188 -1.54 53.08 -41.04
C LYS A 188 -1.99 54.39 -40.38
N VAL A 189 -1.07 55.33 -40.25
CA VAL A 189 -1.33 56.70 -39.80
C VAL A 189 -1.70 57.54 -41.01
N ARG A 190 -2.83 58.26 -40.97
CA ARG A 190 -3.26 59.19 -42.00
C ARG A 190 -3.53 60.56 -41.38
N PHE A 191 -2.82 61.58 -41.84
CA PHE A 191 -3.01 62.97 -41.42
C PHE A 191 -4.03 63.68 -42.32
N ILE A 192 -3.81 63.61 -43.63
CA ILE A 192 -4.66 64.17 -44.67
C ILE A 192 -5.07 63.05 -45.65
N ASP A 193 -4.54 63.04 -46.87
CA ASP A 193 -4.88 62.05 -47.90
C ASP A 193 -4.02 60.77 -47.82
N GLU A 194 -2.70 60.91 -47.59
CA GLU A 194 -1.75 59.80 -47.60
C GLU A 194 -1.70 59.03 -46.26
N ALA A 195 -1.50 57.72 -46.36
CA ALA A 195 -1.43 56.83 -45.20
C ALA A 195 -0.08 56.11 -45.12
N TYR A 196 0.62 56.32 -44.01
CA TYR A 196 1.97 55.80 -43.74
C TYR A 196 1.94 54.65 -42.74
N SER A 197 2.77 53.63 -42.96
CA SER A 197 2.86 52.49 -42.05
C SER A 197 3.56 52.88 -40.75
N LEU A 198 3.17 52.23 -39.65
CA LEU A 198 3.95 52.23 -38.40
C LEU A 198 5.24 51.40 -38.55
N PRO A 199 6.27 51.64 -37.71
CA PRO A 199 7.54 50.92 -37.78
C PRO A 199 7.44 49.49 -37.23
N LEU A 200 6.82 48.61 -38.02
CA LEU A 200 6.72 47.17 -37.72
C LEU A 200 8.12 46.59 -37.55
N THR A 201 8.37 46.02 -36.37
CA THR A 201 9.68 45.50 -35.97
C THR A 201 9.57 44.06 -35.49
N PHE A 202 10.49 43.22 -35.94
CA PHE A 202 10.68 41.85 -35.46
C PHE A 202 12.00 41.79 -34.72
N GLY A 203 11.96 41.30 -33.48
CA GLY A 203 13.13 41.32 -32.61
C GLY A 203 13.39 39.96 -31.98
N GLY A 204 14.67 39.65 -31.79
CA GLY A 204 15.14 38.48 -31.05
C GLY A 204 16.32 38.87 -30.17
N GLY A 205 16.38 38.32 -28.96
CA GLY A 205 17.36 38.73 -27.97
C GLY A 205 17.78 37.63 -27.01
N VAL A 206 19.01 37.72 -26.51
CA VAL A 206 19.53 36.84 -25.45
C VAL A 206 20.13 37.67 -24.33
N ALA A 207 20.03 37.17 -23.10
CA ALA A 207 20.69 37.75 -21.95
C ALA A 207 21.33 36.68 -21.06
N PHE A 208 22.51 37.00 -20.54
CA PHE A 208 23.22 36.21 -19.55
C PHE A 208 23.34 37.01 -18.25
N ARG A 209 22.91 36.41 -17.14
CA ARG A 209 23.05 36.94 -15.78
C ARG A 209 24.07 36.08 -15.05
N LEU A 210 25.27 36.62 -14.89
CA LEU A 210 26.41 35.95 -14.24
C LEU A 210 26.56 36.48 -12.81
N MET A 211 27.18 35.67 -11.94
CA MET A 211 27.43 36.03 -10.54
C MET A 211 26.15 36.53 -9.83
N ASP A 212 25.09 35.71 -9.87
CA ASP A 212 23.78 36.01 -9.29
C ASP A 212 23.19 37.35 -9.77
N GLY A 213 23.40 37.69 -11.05
CA GLY A 213 22.90 38.91 -11.66
C GLY A 213 23.76 40.16 -11.43
N ARG A 214 24.93 40.02 -10.78
CA ARG A 214 25.88 41.15 -10.66
C ARG A 214 26.49 41.56 -11.99
N ILE A 215 26.57 40.65 -12.96
CA ILE A 215 27.03 40.96 -14.31
C ILE A 215 25.94 40.54 -15.29
N VAL A 216 25.51 41.46 -16.15
CA VAL A 216 24.53 41.20 -17.19
C VAL A 216 25.14 41.52 -18.54
N VAL A 217 24.99 40.58 -19.48
CA VAL A 217 25.35 40.75 -20.88
C VAL A 217 24.11 40.48 -21.71
N ALA A 218 23.71 41.43 -22.54
CA ALA A 218 22.54 41.30 -23.42
C ALA A 218 22.92 41.57 -24.87
N SER A 219 22.33 40.82 -25.79
CA SER A 219 22.51 41.01 -27.23
C SER A 219 21.20 40.77 -27.95
N ASP A 220 20.81 41.74 -28.78
CA ASP A 220 19.57 41.71 -29.53
C ASP A 220 19.80 42.04 -31.01
N VAL A 221 18.94 41.46 -31.86
CA VAL A 221 18.75 41.89 -33.25
C VAL A 221 17.31 42.38 -33.41
N ASP A 222 17.18 43.58 -33.97
CA ASP A 222 15.90 44.18 -34.36
C ASP A 222 15.87 44.35 -35.88
N TYR A 223 14.90 43.75 -36.56
CA TYR A 223 14.61 43.98 -37.97
C TYR A 223 13.35 44.83 -38.13
N GLN A 224 13.53 46.08 -38.54
CA GLN A 224 12.44 46.98 -38.86
C GLN A 224 12.15 46.92 -40.36
N LYS A 225 10.89 46.65 -40.77
CA LYS A 225 10.50 46.37 -42.17
C LYS A 225 11.06 47.37 -43.21
N GLU A 226 11.16 48.64 -42.83
CA GLU A 226 11.64 49.73 -43.71
C GLU A 226 12.92 50.41 -43.16
N GLY A 227 13.39 50.03 -41.96
CA GLY A 227 14.60 50.58 -41.30
C GLY A 227 15.81 49.64 -41.29
N GLY A 228 15.63 48.39 -41.70
CA GLY A 228 16.67 47.38 -41.75
C GLY A 228 16.98 46.72 -40.40
N ALA A 229 18.10 46.01 -40.34
CA ALA A 229 18.54 45.28 -39.17
C ALA A 229 19.46 46.13 -38.28
N THR A 230 19.19 46.14 -36.97
CA THR A 230 20.01 46.79 -35.96
C THR A 230 20.48 45.76 -34.94
N LEU A 231 21.78 45.67 -34.73
CA LEU A 231 22.40 44.87 -33.67
C LEU A 231 22.59 45.74 -32.43
N ARG A 232 22.20 45.22 -31.27
CA ARG A 232 22.33 45.91 -29.98
C ARG A 232 23.06 45.01 -29.00
N ASN A 233 24.04 45.56 -28.29
CA ASN A 233 24.79 44.85 -27.26
C ASN A 233 24.87 45.71 -26.02
N GLY A 234 24.65 45.11 -24.85
CA GLY A 234 24.67 45.79 -23.57
C GLY A 234 25.47 45.01 -22.53
N PHE A 235 26.19 45.75 -21.68
CA PHE A 235 26.87 45.23 -20.50
C PHE A 235 26.49 46.08 -19.29
N GLU A 236 26.10 45.42 -18.20
CA GLU A 236 25.80 46.01 -16.90
C GLU A 236 26.57 45.25 -15.82
N THR A 237 27.12 45.99 -14.85
CA THR A 237 27.69 45.42 -13.64
C THR A 237 27.10 46.10 -12.43
N THR A 238 26.80 45.36 -11.36
CA THR A 238 26.24 45.90 -10.12
C THR A 238 27.25 45.75 -8.99
N ILE A 239 27.64 46.88 -8.42
CA ILE A 239 28.66 47.02 -7.39
C ILE A 239 27.97 47.28 -6.05
N ALA A 240 28.27 46.45 -5.06
CA ALA A 240 27.73 46.53 -3.70
C ALA A 240 26.18 46.58 -3.64
N SER A 241 25.49 46.03 -4.65
CA SER A 241 24.03 46.06 -4.80
C SER A 241 23.40 47.46 -4.85
N VAL A 242 24.20 48.49 -5.12
CA VAL A 242 23.75 49.90 -5.10
C VAL A 242 24.05 50.60 -6.42
N ILE A 243 25.25 50.43 -6.99
CA ILE A 243 25.69 51.20 -8.16
C ILE A 243 25.78 50.27 -9.37
N SER A 244 25.17 50.64 -10.49
CA SER A 244 25.15 49.84 -11.71
C SER A 244 25.69 50.60 -12.92
N PRO A 245 27.01 50.59 -13.18
CA PRO A 245 27.58 51.11 -14.42
C PRO A 245 27.19 50.27 -15.63
N ARG A 246 26.93 50.93 -16.75
CA ARG A 246 26.39 50.32 -17.97
C ARG A 246 27.04 50.91 -19.22
N VAL A 247 27.26 50.05 -20.21
CA VAL A 247 27.70 50.44 -21.54
C VAL A 247 26.90 49.67 -22.58
N GLY A 248 26.59 50.34 -23.69
CA GLY A 248 25.78 49.79 -24.75
C GLY A 248 26.20 50.26 -26.11
N ILE A 249 26.04 49.39 -27.09
CA ILE A 249 26.36 49.63 -28.48
C ILE A 249 25.12 49.31 -29.32
N ASN A 250 24.84 50.18 -30.29
CA ASN A 250 23.78 50.03 -31.26
C ASN A 250 24.37 50.25 -32.66
N TYR A 251 24.25 49.25 -33.53
CA TYR A 251 24.78 49.28 -34.89
C TYR A 251 23.67 48.96 -35.88
N ASN A 252 23.22 49.96 -36.64
CA ASN A 252 22.32 49.74 -37.77
C ASN A 252 23.13 49.26 -38.97
N ILE A 253 22.88 48.03 -39.42
CA ILE A 253 23.62 47.34 -40.48
C ILE A 253 23.38 48.01 -41.84
N ASN A 254 22.13 48.42 -42.09
CA ASN A 254 21.72 48.99 -43.36
C ASN A 254 22.24 50.43 -43.54
N GLU A 255 22.15 51.25 -42.50
CA GLU A 255 22.67 52.63 -42.48
C GLU A 255 24.18 52.70 -42.22
N LYS A 256 24.81 51.58 -41.84
CA LYS A 256 26.21 51.52 -41.36
C LYS A 256 26.49 52.52 -40.24
N LYS A 257 25.50 52.74 -39.37
CA LYS A 257 25.54 53.77 -38.33
C LYS A 257 25.81 53.15 -36.97
N PHE A 258 26.91 53.56 -36.36
CA PHE A 258 27.30 53.16 -35.00
C PHE A 258 26.85 54.21 -33.98
N LYS A 259 26.28 53.76 -32.87
CA LYS A 259 25.93 54.55 -31.70
C LYS A 259 26.37 53.81 -30.44
N TYR A 260 26.74 54.55 -29.41
CA TYR A 260 27.03 53.99 -28.09
C TYR A 260 26.32 54.78 -27.01
N ALA A 261 26.14 54.17 -25.84
CA ALA A 261 25.56 54.79 -24.67
C ALA A 261 26.36 54.41 -23.43
N LEU A 262 26.47 55.35 -22.50
CA LEU A 262 27.07 55.15 -21.19
C LEU A 262 26.03 55.49 -20.15
N GLY A 263 25.88 54.66 -19.13
CA GLY A 263 24.92 54.93 -18.06
C GLY A 263 25.38 54.45 -16.70
N VAL A 264 24.72 54.96 -15.68
CA VAL A 264 24.91 54.55 -14.29
C VAL A 264 23.55 54.53 -13.59
N GLY A 265 23.33 53.50 -12.81
CA GLY A 265 22.15 53.33 -11.96
C GLY A 265 22.53 53.40 -10.49
N PHE A 266 21.61 53.88 -9.68
CA PHE A 266 21.70 53.90 -8.23
C PHE A 266 20.42 53.32 -7.64
N ALA A 267 20.53 52.26 -6.85
CA ALA A 267 19.40 51.62 -6.20
C ALA A 267 19.47 51.80 -4.68
N PHE A 268 18.39 52.27 -4.06
CA PHE A 268 18.29 52.43 -2.61
C PHE A 268 16.84 52.24 -2.13
N SER A 269 16.62 51.26 -1.26
CA SER A 269 15.34 51.04 -0.56
C SER A 269 14.09 51.05 -1.48
N GLY A 270 14.17 50.35 -2.62
CA GLY A 270 13.09 50.28 -3.61
C GLY A 270 13.06 51.43 -4.62
N PHE A 271 13.79 52.52 -4.38
CA PHE A 271 14.02 53.56 -5.38
C PHE A 271 15.21 53.21 -6.28
N GLY A 272 15.06 53.48 -7.57
CA GLY A 272 16.12 53.42 -8.58
C GLY A 272 16.24 54.77 -9.28
N PHE A 273 17.46 55.26 -9.42
CA PHE A 273 17.76 56.42 -10.24
C PHE A 273 18.76 56.02 -11.32
N ASP A 274 18.38 56.13 -12.58
CA ASP A 274 19.23 55.81 -13.71
C ASP A 274 19.49 57.05 -14.56
N TYR A 275 20.75 57.21 -14.94
CA TYR A 275 21.19 58.26 -15.87
C TYR A 275 21.89 57.64 -17.07
N THR A 276 21.58 58.17 -18.26
CA THR A 276 22.19 57.71 -19.51
C THR A 276 22.60 58.88 -20.40
N PHE A 277 23.84 58.81 -20.87
CA PHE A 277 24.40 59.70 -21.87
C PHE A 277 24.46 59.01 -23.23
N THR A 278 24.04 59.71 -24.28
CA THR A 278 24.13 59.22 -25.67
C THR A 278 24.57 60.34 -26.60
N PRO A 279 25.76 60.24 -27.25
CA PRO A 279 26.21 61.21 -28.24
C PRO A 279 25.60 60.96 -29.62
N PHE A 280 25.35 62.05 -30.36
CA PHE A 280 24.79 62.05 -31.71
C PHE A 280 25.70 62.76 -32.73
N GLY A 281 26.99 62.94 -32.40
CA GLY A 281 27.95 63.65 -33.25
C GLY A 281 27.57 65.11 -33.38
N ASP A 282 27.55 65.62 -34.62
CA ASP A 282 27.26 67.04 -34.92
C ASP A 282 25.84 67.45 -34.54
N LEU A 283 24.92 66.51 -34.36
CA LEU A 283 23.56 66.77 -33.88
C LEU A 283 23.51 67.05 -32.36
N GLY A 284 24.60 66.83 -31.63
CA GLY A 284 24.71 67.07 -30.20
C GLY A 284 24.64 65.81 -29.34
N GLN A 285 24.04 65.92 -28.17
CA GLN A 285 24.02 64.86 -27.15
C GLN A 285 22.65 64.75 -26.46
N THR A 286 22.38 63.59 -25.86
CA THR A 286 21.17 63.35 -25.07
C THR A 286 21.54 62.96 -23.66
N HIS A 287 20.76 63.49 -22.72
CA HIS A 287 20.78 63.11 -21.32
C HIS A 287 19.41 62.54 -20.98
N ARG A 288 19.38 61.34 -20.41
CA ARG A 288 18.15 60.69 -19.93
C ARG A 288 18.26 60.45 -18.44
N PHE A 289 17.17 60.73 -17.74
CA PHE A 289 17.03 60.50 -16.31
C PHE A 289 15.79 59.65 -16.09
N THR A 290 15.92 58.59 -15.31
CA THR A 290 14.81 57.72 -14.94
C THR A 290 14.74 57.60 -13.44
N LEU A 291 13.55 57.79 -12.89
CA LEU A 291 13.22 57.43 -11.51
C LEU A 291 12.31 56.21 -11.56
N CYS A 292 12.71 55.16 -10.86
CA CYS A 292 11.94 53.94 -10.67
C CYS A 292 11.61 53.78 -9.18
N TYR A 293 10.41 53.30 -8.88
CA TYR A 293 10.00 52.92 -7.53
C TYR A 293 9.36 51.54 -7.57
N SER A 294 9.98 50.60 -6.87
CA SER A 294 9.51 49.23 -6.69
C SER A 294 8.88 49.07 -5.31
N PHE A 295 7.63 48.62 -5.26
CA PHE A 295 6.88 48.46 -4.03
C PHE A 295 5.88 47.30 -4.12
N GLY A 296 5.29 46.95 -2.97
CA GLY A 296 4.50 45.73 -2.84
C GLY A 296 5.37 44.50 -2.56
N ARG A 297 4.74 43.41 -2.12
CA ARG A 297 5.46 42.20 -1.71
C ARG A 297 5.90 41.39 -2.92
N ALA A 298 7.16 40.97 -2.94
CA ALA A 298 7.68 40.03 -3.92
C ALA A 298 6.92 38.69 -3.82
N ARG A 299 6.51 38.13 -4.96
CA ARG A 299 5.79 36.84 -5.09
C ARG A 299 6.34 35.72 -4.18
N GLU A 300 7.65 35.56 -4.11
CA GLU A 300 8.32 34.55 -3.25
C GLU A 300 8.12 34.76 -1.74
N HIS A 301 7.96 36.00 -1.28
CA HIS A 301 7.78 36.29 0.14
C HIS A 301 6.39 35.89 0.62
N ILE A 302 5.38 36.08 -0.23
CA ILE A 302 4.00 35.65 0.06
C ILE A 302 3.90 34.12 0.07
N GLU A 303 4.54 33.44 -0.88
CA GLU A 303 4.53 31.98 -0.95
C GLU A 303 5.22 31.35 0.27
N ARG A 304 6.39 31.86 0.69
CA ARG A 304 7.05 31.38 1.92
C ARG A 304 6.25 31.66 3.20
N GLU A 305 5.55 32.79 3.29
CA GLU A 305 4.68 33.08 4.44
C GLU A 305 3.45 32.15 4.47
N ILE A 306 2.82 31.90 3.32
CA ILE A 306 1.68 30.98 3.20
C ILE A 306 2.12 29.54 3.50
N GLU A 307 3.27 29.09 3.01
CA GLU A 307 3.81 27.77 3.34
C GLU A 307 4.07 27.66 4.84
N LYS A 308 4.73 28.65 5.45
CA LYS A 308 4.95 28.65 6.91
C LYS A 308 3.64 28.62 7.70
N GLN A 309 2.62 29.35 7.28
CA GLN A 309 1.30 29.32 7.92
C GLN A 309 0.62 27.97 7.72
N THR A 310 0.64 27.42 6.50
CA THR A 310 0.07 26.10 6.18
C THR A 310 0.74 24.99 6.99
N TYR A 311 2.07 24.99 7.06
CA TYR A 311 2.83 24.04 7.88
C TYR A 311 2.50 24.19 9.37
N LYS A 312 2.34 25.41 9.86
CA LYS A 312 1.94 25.66 11.25
C LYS A 312 0.53 25.12 11.53
N GLU A 313 -0.45 25.43 10.67
CA GLU A 313 -1.83 24.95 10.81
C GLU A 313 -1.93 23.42 10.69
N LEU A 314 -1.14 22.81 9.80
CA LEU A 314 -1.08 21.36 9.65
C LEU A 314 -0.52 20.70 10.92
N SER A 315 0.59 21.24 11.44
CA SER A 315 1.21 20.76 12.68
C SER A 315 0.27 20.91 13.89
N GLU A 316 -0.46 22.02 14.00
CA GLU A 316 -1.49 22.20 15.05
C GLU A 316 -2.61 21.14 14.94
N LYS A 317 -3.06 20.82 13.72
CA LYS A 317 -4.06 19.76 13.50
C LYS A 317 -3.54 18.36 13.82
N GLU A 318 -2.30 18.06 13.47
CA GLU A 318 -1.65 16.78 13.80
C GLU A 318 -1.54 16.60 15.32
N MET A 319 -1.13 17.65 16.06
CA MET A 319 -1.12 17.63 17.53
C MET A 319 -2.51 17.47 18.13
N MET A 320 -3.52 18.16 17.58
CA MET A 320 -4.91 17.99 18.04
C MET A 320 -5.41 16.55 17.84
N MET A 321 -5.08 15.94 16.69
CA MET A 321 -5.44 14.55 16.41
C MET A 321 -4.74 13.57 17.35
N ALA A 322 -3.42 13.73 17.55
CA ALA A 322 -2.65 12.94 18.49
C ALA A 322 -3.24 13.03 19.92
N ASN A 323 -3.53 14.23 20.40
CA ASN A 323 -4.13 14.43 21.73
C ASN A 323 -5.53 13.83 21.85
N SER A 324 -6.37 13.93 20.80
CA SER A 324 -7.69 13.31 20.77
C SER A 324 -7.62 11.78 20.86
N LEU A 325 -6.71 11.17 20.09
CA LEU A 325 -6.46 9.74 20.12
C LEU A 325 -5.89 9.31 21.47
N TYR A 326 -4.95 10.08 22.04
CA TYR A 326 -4.44 9.83 23.38
C TYR A 326 -5.55 9.80 24.42
N GLN A 327 -6.46 10.79 24.44
CA GLN A 327 -7.60 10.80 25.36
C GLN A 327 -8.53 9.60 25.14
N THR A 328 -8.74 9.18 23.90
CA THR A 328 -9.54 8.00 23.56
C THR A 328 -8.89 6.71 24.06
N GLY A 329 -7.58 6.55 23.84
CA GLY A 329 -6.80 5.44 24.37
C GLY A 329 -6.78 5.41 25.91
N MET A 330 -6.70 6.58 26.55
CA MET A 330 -6.82 6.71 28.00
C MET A 330 -8.18 6.30 28.54
N ASN A 331 -9.26 6.54 27.80
CA ASN A 331 -10.59 6.06 28.17
C ASN A 331 -10.67 4.53 28.07
N HIS A 332 -10.15 3.93 26.99
CA HIS A 332 -10.03 2.48 26.87
C HIS A 332 -9.23 1.86 28.02
N TYR A 333 -8.11 2.49 28.40
CA TYR A 333 -7.28 2.06 29.53
C TYR A 333 -8.08 2.06 30.84
N LYS A 334 -8.80 3.16 31.13
CA LYS A 334 -9.65 3.28 32.33
C LYS A 334 -10.79 2.26 32.38
N GLU A 335 -11.27 1.83 31.22
CA GLU A 335 -12.34 0.84 31.10
C GLU A 335 -11.82 -0.61 31.13
N GLY A 336 -10.51 -0.82 31.34
CA GLY A 336 -9.87 -2.15 31.36
C GLY A 336 -9.72 -2.80 29.98
N ARG A 337 -9.99 -2.05 28.91
CA ARG A 337 -9.85 -2.45 27.51
C ARG A 337 -8.43 -2.17 27.02
N TYR A 338 -7.48 -2.92 27.55
CA TYR A 338 -6.05 -2.64 27.36
C TYR A 338 -5.59 -2.83 25.90
N GLU A 339 -6.17 -3.76 25.15
CA GLU A 339 -5.83 -3.95 23.73
C GLU A 339 -6.26 -2.74 22.87
N GLU A 340 -7.50 -2.28 23.05
CA GLU A 340 -7.98 -1.07 22.38
C GLU A 340 -7.23 0.18 22.87
N ALA A 341 -6.79 0.20 24.12
CA ALA A 341 -5.98 1.29 24.65
C ALA A 341 -4.62 1.36 23.96
N ILE A 342 -3.87 0.25 23.90
CA ILE A 342 -2.56 0.17 23.25
C ILE A 342 -2.66 0.61 21.79
N THR A 343 -3.58 0.01 21.04
CA THR A 343 -3.76 0.33 19.61
C THR A 343 -4.11 1.79 19.35
N THR A 344 -4.98 2.39 20.18
CA THR A 344 -5.37 3.79 20.03
C THR A 344 -4.24 4.75 20.44
N LEU A 345 -3.47 4.41 21.47
CA LEU A 345 -2.30 5.17 21.90
C LEU A 345 -1.15 5.07 20.87
N ASP A 346 -0.93 3.91 20.26
CA ASP A 346 0.00 3.73 19.13
C ASP A 346 -0.40 4.60 17.95
N LEU A 347 -1.71 4.65 17.63
CA LEU A 347 -2.22 5.57 16.62
C LEU A 347 -1.90 7.02 16.97
N ALA A 348 -1.97 7.44 18.25
CA ALA A 348 -1.59 8.78 18.66
C ALA A 348 -0.09 9.07 18.37
N LEU A 349 0.79 8.09 18.56
CA LEU A 349 2.22 8.21 18.26
C LEU A 349 2.53 8.31 16.76
N VAL A 350 1.67 7.77 15.88
CA VAL A 350 1.78 7.98 14.43
C VAL A 350 1.60 9.46 14.08
N TRP A 351 0.71 10.17 14.76
CA TRP A 351 0.46 11.60 14.55
C TRP A 351 1.45 12.50 15.30
N ASN A 352 1.92 12.08 16.48
CA ASN A 352 2.97 12.77 17.23
C ASN A 352 3.95 11.76 17.88
N PRO A 353 5.07 11.45 17.22
CA PRO A 353 6.07 10.51 17.75
C PRO A 353 6.73 10.95 19.06
N GLU A 354 6.72 12.25 19.37
CA GLU A 354 7.33 12.83 20.58
C GLU A 354 6.37 12.85 21.78
N LEU A 355 5.17 12.27 21.67
CA LEU A 355 4.22 12.20 22.78
C LEU A 355 4.64 11.16 23.82
N GLU A 356 5.60 11.51 24.67
CA GLU A 356 6.16 10.65 25.73
C GLU A 356 5.07 10.05 26.64
N GLU A 357 4.02 10.83 26.94
CA GLU A 357 2.90 10.38 27.77
C GLU A 357 2.18 9.16 27.18
N ALA A 358 2.05 9.08 25.85
CA ALA A 358 1.44 7.94 25.19
C ALA A 358 2.32 6.69 25.27
N GLN A 359 3.64 6.83 25.13
CA GLN A 359 4.60 5.72 25.26
C GLN A 359 4.53 5.09 26.65
N VAL A 360 4.58 5.93 27.69
CA VAL A 360 4.46 5.47 29.09
C VAL A 360 3.14 4.74 29.33
N MET A 361 2.04 5.26 28.78
CA MET A 361 0.73 4.65 28.96
C MET A 361 0.56 3.34 28.17
N ILE A 362 1.20 3.20 27.02
CA ILE A 362 1.25 1.94 26.27
C ILE A 362 1.96 0.86 27.08
N GLU A 363 3.15 1.16 27.62
CA GLU A 363 3.90 0.21 28.46
C GLU A 363 3.06 -0.24 29.65
N ARG A 364 2.44 0.71 30.35
CA ARG A 364 1.55 0.42 31.46
C ARG A 364 0.33 -0.40 31.06
N ALA A 365 -0.26 -0.13 29.90
CA ALA A 365 -1.38 -0.93 29.38
C ALA A 365 -0.95 -2.37 29.03
N MET A 366 0.26 -2.56 28.51
CA MET A 366 0.81 -3.88 28.24
C MET A 366 1.04 -4.67 29.53
N GLU A 367 1.55 -4.02 30.59
CA GLU A 367 1.74 -4.66 31.90
C GLU A 367 0.41 -5.12 32.50
N GLU A 368 -0.61 -4.25 32.53
CA GLU A 368 -1.94 -4.59 33.05
C GLU A 368 -2.62 -5.68 32.21
N LYS A 369 -2.47 -5.65 30.87
CA LYS A 369 -2.96 -6.71 29.99
C LYS A 369 -2.33 -8.07 30.34
N ARG A 370 -1.01 -8.12 30.50
CA ARG A 370 -0.28 -9.34 30.88
C ARG A 370 -0.74 -9.84 32.25
N ALA A 371 -0.92 -8.94 33.22
CA ALA A 371 -1.42 -9.31 34.56
C ALA A 371 -2.82 -9.95 34.49
N ASN A 372 -3.74 -9.37 33.70
CA ASN A 372 -5.08 -9.92 33.50
C ASN A 372 -5.07 -11.30 32.81
N GLU A 373 -4.19 -11.50 31.83
CA GLU A 373 -4.01 -12.79 31.15
C GLU A 373 -3.53 -13.87 32.14
N ILE A 374 -2.49 -13.55 32.92
CA ILE A 374 -1.95 -14.39 33.99
C ILE A 374 -3.04 -14.78 34.98
N GLU A 375 -3.78 -13.82 35.54
CA GLU A 375 -4.85 -14.07 36.51
C GLU A 375 -5.94 -14.98 35.93
N THR A 376 -6.33 -14.74 34.67
CA THR A 376 -7.37 -15.52 34.00
C THR A 376 -6.96 -16.99 33.84
N HIS A 377 -5.72 -17.24 33.40
CA HIS A 377 -5.20 -18.59 33.20
C HIS A 377 -4.94 -19.30 34.54
N LEU A 378 -4.45 -18.61 35.57
CA LEU A 378 -4.32 -19.14 36.92
C LEU A 378 -5.67 -19.61 37.48
N ARG A 379 -6.71 -18.78 37.35
CA ARG A 379 -8.06 -19.13 37.80
C ARG A 379 -8.63 -20.34 37.05
N LYS A 380 -8.33 -20.48 35.75
CA LYS A 380 -8.73 -21.67 34.97
C LYS A 380 -7.96 -22.91 35.44
N ALA A 381 -6.65 -22.79 35.66
CA ALA A 381 -5.83 -23.89 36.16
C ALA A 381 -6.34 -24.41 37.51
N GLU A 382 -6.66 -23.51 38.44
CA GLU A 382 -7.22 -23.85 39.75
C GLU A 382 -8.61 -24.51 39.63
N ASN A 383 -9.48 -23.98 38.75
CA ASN A 383 -10.77 -24.59 38.48
C ASN A 383 -10.63 -26.00 37.89
N TYR A 384 -9.80 -26.20 36.87
CA TYR A 384 -9.61 -27.52 36.29
C TYR A 384 -9.00 -28.51 37.28
N TYR A 385 -8.06 -28.05 38.11
CA TYR A 385 -7.49 -28.86 39.18
C TYR A 385 -8.56 -29.29 40.18
N SER A 386 -9.42 -28.36 40.63
CA SER A 386 -10.50 -28.67 41.59
C SER A 386 -11.57 -29.61 41.03
N PHE A 387 -11.85 -29.54 39.71
CA PHE A 387 -12.73 -30.49 39.02
C PHE A 387 -12.05 -31.82 38.64
N GLY A 388 -10.78 -32.03 38.99
CA GLY A 388 -10.04 -33.27 38.73
C GLY A 388 -9.59 -33.45 37.28
N ARG A 389 -9.69 -32.41 36.45
CA ARG A 389 -9.21 -32.31 35.06
C ARG A 389 -7.74 -31.90 35.04
N ILE A 390 -6.88 -32.82 35.48
CA ILE A 390 -5.48 -32.54 35.81
C ILE A 390 -4.66 -32.14 34.58
N SER A 391 -4.90 -32.74 33.42
CA SER A 391 -4.17 -32.42 32.19
C SER A 391 -4.43 -30.99 31.72
N GLU A 392 -5.67 -30.52 31.82
CA GLU A 392 -6.05 -29.16 31.49
C GLU A 392 -5.50 -28.15 32.52
N ALA A 393 -5.43 -28.51 33.79
CA ALA A 393 -4.77 -27.69 34.81
C ALA A 393 -3.27 -27.50 34.54
N ILE A 394 -2.57 -28.56 34.09
CA ILE A 394 -1.17 -28.49 33.65
C ILE A 394 -1.03 -27.55 32.45
N LEU A 395 -1.90 -27.68 31.45
CA LEU A 395 -1.86 -26.85 30.24
C LEU A 395 -2.04 -25.36 30.57
N GLU A 396 -3.09 -25.01 31.33
CA GLU A 396 -3.35 -23.62 31.71
C GLU A 396 -2.22 -23.05 32.59
N SER A 397 -1.63 -23.85 33.48
CA SER A 397 -0.46 -23.42 34.27
C SER A 397 0.76 -23.14 33.38
N LYS A 398 0.99 -23.95 32.33
CA LYS A 398 2.08 -23.72 31.37
C LYS A 398 1.85 -22.45 30.54
N LEU A 399 0.62 -22.14 30.16
CA LEU A 399 0.29 -20.89 29.46
C LEU A 399 0.64 -19.65 30.30
N VAL A 400 0.43 -19.70 31.62
CA VAL A 400 0.90 -18.61 32.52
C VAL A 400 2.42 -18.48 32.47
N LEU A 401 3.14 -19.60 32.50
CA LEU A 401 4.61 -19.61 32.50
C LEU A 401 5.23 -19.21 31.14
N GLU A 402 4.48 -19.27 30.05
CA GLU A 402 4.90 -18.69 28.77
C GLU A 402 4.91 -17.15 28.82
N VAL A 403 3.99 -16.54 29.59
CA VAL A 403 3.90 -15.08 29.77
C VAL A 403 4.84 -14.59 30.88
N ASP A 404 4.87 -15.28 32.02
CA ASP A 404 5.75 -15.03 33.15
C ASP A 404 6.40 -16.34 33.67
N PRO A 405 7.61 -16.68 33.19
CA PRO A 405 8.31 -17.91 33.58
C PRO A 405 8.62 -18.01 35.08
N ALA A 406 8.61 -16.90 35.81
CA ALA A 406 8.92 -16.84 37.24
C ALA A 406 7.66 -16.82 38.12
N ASN A 407 6.46 -16.96 37.52
CA ASN A 407 5.21 -16.90 38.26
C ASN A 407 5.10 -18.02 39.30
N SER A 408 5.22 -17.66 40.57
CA SER A 408 5.30 -18.64 41.67
C SER A 408 4.02 -19.47 41.84
N GLU A 409 2.85 -18.89 41.57
CA GLU A 409 1.56 -19.57 41.70
C GLU A 409 1.39 -20.63 40.60
N ALA A 410 1.73 -20.29 39.35
CA ALA A 410 1.68 -21.23 38.24
C ALA A 410 2.69 -22.37 38.41
N LEU A 411 3.91 -22.09 38.88
CA LEU A 411 4.90 -23.12 39.19
C LEU A 411 4.40 -24.08 40.29
N GLU A 412 3.78 -23.54 41.35
CA GLU A 412 3.22 -24.37 42.41
C GLU A 412 2.05 -25.22 41.92
N MET A 413 1.14 -24.65 41.13
CA MET A 413 -0.01 -25.35 40.55
C MET A 413 0.45 -26.46 39.60
N LEU A 414 1.42 -26.18 38.72
CA LEU A 414 2.00 -27.15 37.81
C LEU A 414 2.61 -28.33 38.57
N ARG A 415 3.41 -28.05 39.61
CA ARG A 415 4.01 -29.08 40.45
C ARG A 415 2.96 -29.96 41.13
N LYS A 416 1.88 -29.37 41.65
CA LYS A 416 0.77 -30.12 42.27
C LYS A 416 0.04 -31.00 41.26
N ALA A 417 -0.27 -30.45 40.08
CA ALA A 417 -0.98 -31.16 39.02
C ALA A 417 -0.15 -32.30 38.42
N GLU A 418 1.13 -32.08 38.15
CA GLU A 418 2.04 -33.14 37.65
C GLU A 418 2.20 -34.28 38.65
N ALA A 419 2.39 -33.97 39.94
CA ALA A 419 2.50 -35.00 40.97
C ALA A 419 1.21 -35.83 41.12
N GLU A 420 0.03 -35.22 41.00
CA GLU A 420 -1.25 -35.94 41.03
C GLU A 420 -1.47 -36.78 39.76
N LEU A 421 -1.06 -36.28 38.59
CA LEU A 421 -1.12 -37.04 37.33
C LEU A 421 -0.23 -38.29 37.41
N GLU A 422 1.02 -38.11 37.85
CA GLU A 422 1.97 -39.21 38.05
C GLU A 422 1.40 -40.24 39.03
N ARG A 423 0.86 -39.80 40.16
CA ARG A 423 0.21 -40.69 41.13
C ARG A 423 -0.95 -41.48 40.53
N ARG A 424 -1.79 -40.86 39.69
CA ARG A 424 -2.90 -41.53 39.00
C ARG A 424 -2.39 -42.55 37.98
N GLN A 425 -1.33 -42.21 37.24
CA GLN A 425 -0.69 -43.10 36.29
C GLN A 425 -0.06 -44.31 37.01
N SER A 426 0.72 -44.10 38.06
CA SER A 426 1.32 -45.19 38.83
C SER A 426 0.27 -46.14 39.42
N LYS A 427 -0.85 -45.62 39.95
CA LYS A 427 -1.97 -46.47 40.42
C LYS A 427 -2.63 -47.26 39.30
N ARG A 428 -2.79 -46.66 38.10
CA ARG A 428 -3.33 -47.35 36.93
C ARG A 428 -2.38 -48.47 36.48
N GLU A 429 -1.08 -48.21 36.43
CA GLU A 429 -0.04 -49.20 36.10
C GLU A 429 0.01 -50.35 37.11
N GLU A 430 -0.04 -50.04 38.41
CA GLU A 430 -0.12 -51.05 39.47
C GLU A 430 -1.36 -51.93 39.30
N LYS A 431 -2.51 -51.32 38.98
CA LYS A 431 -3.74 -52.08 38.77
C LYS A 431 -3.72 -52.94 37.50
N ILE A 432 -3.13 -52.43 36.42
CA ILE A 432 -2.89 -53.19 35.18
C ILE A 432 -2.02 -54.41 35.49
N LYS A 433 -0.91 -54.21 36.20
CA LYS A 433 -0.01 -55.30 36.59
C LYS A 433 -0.69 -56.35 37.46
N GLU A 434 -1.44 -55.93 38.47
CA GLU A 434 -2.20 -56.83 39.35
C GLU A 434 -3.17 -57.72 38.54
N LEU A 435 -3.97 -57.10 37.66
CA LEU A 435 -4.92 -57.82 36.79
C LEU A 435 -4.20 -58.76 35.83
N PHE A 436 -3.06 -58.34 35.28
CA PHE A 436 -2.27 -59.14 34.36
C PHE A 436 -1.64 -60.37 35.04
N ASP A 437 -1.08 -60.20 36.23
CA ASP A 437 -0.49 -61.27 37.03
C ASP A 437 -1.57 -62.28 37.49
N GLU A 438 -2.76 -61.79 37.87
CA GLU A 438 -3.91 -62.64 38.20
C GLU A 438 -4.36 -63.46 36.98
N ALA A 439 -4.42 -62.84 35.80
CA ALA A 439 -4.77 -63.50 34.54
C ALA A 439 -3.76 -64.62 34.18
N LEU A 440 -2.46 -64.35 34.31
CA LEU A 440 -1.40 -65.35 34.12
C LEU A 440 -1.54 -66.52 35.11
N SER A 441 -1.91 -66.25 36.37
CA SER A 441 -2.17 -67.31 37.34
C SER A 441 -3.36 -68.19 36.96
N HIS A 442 -4.42 -67.65 36.38
CA HIS A 442 -5.55 -68.45 35.87
C HIS A 442 -5.16 -69.25 34.62
N TYR A 443 -4.43 -68.61 33.70
CA TYR A 443 -3.93 -69.23 32.48
C TYR A 443 -3.03 -70.44 32.77
N SER A 444 -2.09 -70.33 33.72
CA SER A 444 -1.19 -71.43 34.11
C SER A 444 -1.92 -72.63 34.74
N ARG A 445 -3.11 -72.42 35.32
CA ARG A 445 -3.99 -73.48 35.84
C ARG A 445 -4.91 -74.09 34.77
N GLY A 446 -4.82 -73.64 33.53
CA GLY A 446 -5.65 -74.08 32.41
C GLY A 446 -7.05 -73.45 32.38
N ASP A 447 -7.32 -72.46 33.21
CA ASP A 447 -8.59 -71.71 33.25
C ASP A 447 -8.54 -70.53 32.27
N TYR A 448 -8.49 -70.88 30.99
CA TYR A 448 -8.29 -69.92 29.90
C TYR A 448 -9.45 -68.91 29.76
N LYS A 449 -10.68 -69.28 30.13
CA LYS A 449 -11.85 -68.38 30.09
C LYS A 449 -11.68 -67.22 31.07
N LYS A 450 -11.33 -67.52 32.32
CA LYS A 450 -11.13 -66.50 33.36
C LYS A 450 -9.88 -65.66 33.12
N ALA A 451 -8.84 -66.23 32.53
CA ALA A 451 -7.65 -65.47 32.10
C ALA A 451 -7.99 -64.43 31.02
N ILE A 452 -8.81 -64.80 30.01
CA ILE A 452 -9.26 -63.88 28.97
C ILE A 452 -10.07 -62.72 29.56
N GLU A 453 -11.02 -62.99 30.47
CA GLU A 453 -11.81 -61.93 31.12
C GLU A 453 -10.94 -60.92 31.89
N LEU A 454 -9.89 -61.39 32.55
CA LEU A 454 -8.97 -60.52 33.31
C LEU A 454 -8.05 -59.71 32.37
N TRP A 455 -7.58 -60.28 31.26
CA TRP A 455 -6.85 -59.52 30.25
C TRP A 455 -7.73 -58.54 29.47
N GLU A 456 -9.02 -58.83 29.26
CA GLU A 456 -9.96 -57.86 28.70
C GLU A 456 -10.14 -56.65 29.62
N LYS A 457 -10.17 -56.85 30.96
CA LYS A 457 -10.13 -55.75 31.93
C LYS A 457 -8.81 -54.97 31.92
N VAL A 458 -7.69 -55.60 31.55
CA VAL A 458 -6.44 -54.88 31.30
C VAL A 458 -6.59 -53.99 30.08
N LEU A 459 -7.20 -54.48 28.98
CA LEU A 459 -7.45 -53.70 27.78
C LEU A 459 -8.46 -52.57 27.99
N ASP A 460 -9.43 -52.71 28.91
CA ASP A 460 -10.31 -51.61 29.32
C ASP A 460 -9.53 -50.46 29.98
N LEU A 461 -8.48 -50.81 30.73
CA LEU A 461 -7.60 -49.83 31.36
C LEU A 461 -6.56 -49.30 30.40
N ASP A 462 -6.00 -50.13 29.52
CA ASP A 462 -4.93 -49.84 28.56
C ASP A 462 -5.19 -50.56 27.21
N PRO A 463 -5.94 -49.92 26.30
CA PRO A 463 -6.37 -50.54 25.04
C PRO A 463 -5.22 -50.99 24.12
N ASP A 464 -4.05 -50.37 24.27
CA ASP A 464 -2.87 -50.63 23.45
C ASP A 464 -1.95 -51.70 24.07
N ASN A 465 -2.38 -52.38 25.14
CA ASN A 465 -1.58 -53.40 25.81
C ASN A 465 -1.35 -54.63 24.90
N ILE A 466 -0.20 -54.66 24.25
CA ILE A 466 0.19 -55.72 23.30
C ILE A 466 0.26 -57.09 24.00
N ASP A 467 0.77 -57.12 25.23
CA ASP A 467 0.94 -58.35 25.99
C ASP A 467 -0.41 -58.99 26.32
N ALA A 468 -1.40 -58.19 26.73
CA ALA A 468 -2.76 -58.68 27.03
C ALA A 468 -3.44 -59.19 25.76
N THR A 469 -3.29 -58.45 24.65
CA THR A 469 -3.82 -58.84 23.34
C THR A 469 -3.27 -60.19 22.86
N ASN A 470 -1.94 -60.35 22.88
CA ASN A 470 -1.27 -61.59 22.48
C ASN A 470 -1.66 -62.76 23.38
N SER A 471 -1.77 -62.51 24.69
CA SER A 471 -2.11 -63.54 25.66
C SER A 471 -3.57 -64.02 25.51
N ILE A 472 -4.51 -63.11 25.20
CA ILE A 472 -5.89 -63.46 24.84
C ILE A 472 -5.93 -64.33 23.59
N GLN A 473 -5.17 -63.96 22.54
CA GLN A 473 -5.12 -64.74 21.29
C GLN A 473 -4.59 -66.15 21.54
N ASP A 474 -3.52 -66.31 22.30
CA ASP A 474 -2.96 -67.61 22.65
C ASP A 474 -3.94 -68.44 23.50
N ALA A 475 -4.58 -67.85 24.51
CA ALA A 475 -5.59 -68.54 25.32
C ALA A 475 -6.80 -69.00 24.50
N ARG A 476 -7.26 -68.18 23.54
CA ARG A 476 -8.32 -68.57 22.59
C ARG A 476 -7.88 -69.71 21.69
N TRP A 477 -6.63 -69.69 21.21
CA TRP A 477 -6.07 -70.79 20.42
C TRP A 477 -6.05 -72.10 21.21
N ARG A 478 -5.58 -72.08 22.47
CA ARG A 478 -5.55 -73.27 23.35
C ARG A 478 -6.93 -73.83 23.67
N LEU A 479 -7.93 -72.95 23.85
CA LEU A 479 -9.33 -73.37 24.00
C LEU A 479 -9.84 -74.06 22.73
N SER A 480 -9.51 -73.52 21.55
CA SER A 480 -9.88 -74.11 20.27
C SER A 480 -9.20 -75.45 20.03
N ASP A 481 -7.91 -75.60 20.34
CA ASP A 481 -7.17 -76.85 20.19
C ASP A 481 -7.75 -77.96 21.08
N LYS A 482 -8.03 -77.65 22.36
CA LYS A 482 -8.70 -78.57 23.29
C LYS A 482 -10.09 -78.97 22.81
N SER A 483 -10.85 -78.02 22.25
CA SER A 483 -12.15 -78.30 21.62
C SER A 483 -11.97 -79.25 20.43
N ASN A 484 -11.00 -79.03 19.55
CA ASN A 484 -10.76 -79.87 18.38
C ASN A 484 -10.28 -81.29 18.73
N GLU A 485 -9.52 -81.46 19.81
CA GLU A 485 -9.16 -82.78 20.35
C GLU A 485 -10.42 -83.55 20.80
N LEU A 486 -11.31 -82.89 21.54
CA LEU A 486 -12.56 -83.48 22.00
C LEU A 486 -13.50 -83.82 20.84
N ILE A 487 -13.57 -82.97 19.81
CA ILE A 487 -14.31 -83.25 18.57
C ILE A 487 -13.77 -84.51 17.87
N ARG A 488 -12.43 -84.64 17.74
CA ARG A 488 -11.81 -85.84 17.16
C ARG A 488 -12.11 -87.09 17.97
N LYS A 489 -12.07 -86.98 19.31
CA LYS A 489 -12.41 -88.06 20.23
C LYS A 489 -13.88 -88.48 20.08
N ALA A 490 -14.79 -87.50 19.99
CA ALA A 490 -16.22 -87.74 19.79
C ALA A 490 -16.51 -88.46 18.46
N LYS A 491 -15.94 -87.97 17.36
CA LYS A 491 -16.05 -88.62 16.03
C LYS A 491 -15.51 -90.05 16.01
N LYS A 492 -14.37 -90.29 16.67
CA LYS A 492 -13.81 -91.65 16.77
C LYS A 492 -14.76 -92.61 17.49
N TYR A 493 -15.48 -92.12 18.51
CA TYR A 493 -16.51 -92.92 19.17
C TYR A 493 -17.75 -93.13 18.28
N GLU A 494 -18.15 -92.14 17.46
CA GLU A 494 -19.21 -92.29 16.45
C GLU A 494 -18.84 -93.37 15.43
N GLU A 495 -17.64 -93.32 14.86
CA GLU A 495 -17.13 -94.30 13.89
C GLU A 495 -17.06 -95.72 14.47
N ALA A 496 -16.73 -95.84 15.75
CA ALA A 496 -16.71 -97.10 16.47
C ALA A 496 -18.11 -97.62 16.88
N GLY A 497 -19.17 -96.85 16.61
CA GLY A 497 -20.55 -97.17 17.03
C GLY A 497 -20.79 -97.04 18.54
N ASN A 498 -19.86 -96.46 19.29
CA ASN A 498 -19.99 -96.24 20.73
C ASN A 498 -20.64 -94.87 21.01
N TRP A 499 -21.93 -94.79 20.69
CA TRP A 499 -22.68 -93.53 20.68
C TRP A 499 -22.80 -92.87 22.06
N LEU A 500 -22.77 -93.63 23.16
CA LEU A 500 -22.79 -93.08 24.52
C LEU A 500 -21.50 -92.30 24.84
N MET A 501 -20.33 -92.84 24.47
CA MET A 501 -19.05 -92.16 24.65
C MET A 501 -18.89 -90.97 23.69
N ALA A 502 -19.47 -91.07 22.47
CA ALA A 502 -19.56 -89.96 21.54
C ALA A 502 -20.38 -88.80 22.11
N LEU A 503 -21.56 -89.09 22.66
CA LEU A 503 -22.45 -88.10 23.29
C LEU A 503 -21.77 -87.37 24.44
N ALA A 504 -21.10 -88.11 25.35
CA ALA A 504 -20.35 -87.50 26.45
C ALA A 504 -19.23 -86.57 25.95
N SER A 505 -18.50 -87.00 24.92
CA SER A 505 -17.42 -86.19 24.33
C SER A 505 -17.93 -84.95 23.60
N TRP A 506 -19.09 -85.02 22.91
CA TRP A 506 -19.73 -83.86 22.29
C TRP A 506 -20.22 -82.83 23.33
N ARG A 507 -20.75 -83.29 24.47
CA ARG A 507 -21.14 -82.41 25.57
C ARG A 507 -19.94 -81.69 26.20
N GLU A 508 -18.81 -82.37 26.36
CA GLU A 508 -17.57 -81.72 26.83
C GLU A 508 -17.10 -80.62 25.85
N VAL A 509 -17.32 -80.77 24.54
CA VAL A 509 -17.07 -79.69 23.57
C VAL A 509 -18.02 -78.52 23.79
N LEU A 510 -19.31 -78.80 24.03
CA LEU A 510 -20.33 -77.77 24.24
C LEU A 510 -20.16 -77.02 25.58
N ASP A 511 -19.56 -77.64 26.60
CA ASP A 511 -19.17 -76.94 27.83
C ASP A 511 -18.03 -75.92 27.60
N LEU A 512 -17.15 -76.22 26.64
CA LEU A 512 -16.08 -75.30 26.22
C LEU A 512 -16.62 -74.20 25.31
N ASP A 513 -17.39 -74.57 24.29
CA ASP A 513 -18.03 -73.66 23.33
C ASP A 513 -19.48 -74.10 23.06
N PRO A 514 -20.46 -73.51 23.78
CA PRO A 514 -21.87 -73.82 23.60
C PRO A 514 -22.41 -73.52 22.20
N SER A 515 -21.70 -72.68 21.43
CA SER A 515 -22.09 -72.25 20.09
C SER A 515 -21.50 -73.12 18.97
N ASN A 516 -20.69 -74.13 19.32
CA ASN A 516 -20.04 -75.00 18.37
C ASN A 516 -21.07 -75.86 17.60
N LYS A 517 -21.36 -75.46 16.36
CA LYS A 517 -22.36 -76.13 15.51
C LYS A 517 -22.07 -77.62 15.29
N GLU A 518 -20.81 -77.97 15.11
CA GLU A 518 -20.42 -79.36 14.85
C GLU A 518 -20.68 -80.25 16.06
N ALA A 519 -20.46 -79.73 17.27
CA ALA A 519 -20.77 -80.43 18.50
C ALA A 519 -22.28 -80.53 18.79
N GLN A 520 -23.06 -79.49 18.47
CA GLN A 520 -24.54 -79.53 18.56
C GLN A 520 -25.13 -80.59 17.60
N GLU A 521 -24.64 -80.61 16.36
CA GLU A 521 -25.04 -81.60 15.37
C GLU A 521 -24.59 -83.01 15.77
N GLY A 522 -23.37 -83.16 16.30
CA GLY A 522 -22.84 -84.41 16.82
C GLY A 522 -23.63 -84.97 18.00
N GLU A 523 -24.00 -84.13 18.97
CA GLU A 523 -24.89 -84.52 20.06
C GLU A 523 -26.23 -85.03 19.53
N SER A 524 -26.85 -84.29 18.60
CA SER A 524 -28.13 -84.67 17.98
C SER A 524 -28.04 -86.02 17.25
N ARG A 525 -26.96 -86.25 16.48
CA ARG A 525 -26.71 -87.53 15.80
C ARG A 525 -26.55 -88.67 16.82
N ALA A 526 -25.71 -88.49 17.83
CA ALA A 526 -25.48 -89.50 18.85
C ALA A 526 -26.78 -89.87 19.60
N LEU A 527 -27.59 -88.88 19.98
CA LEU A 527 -28.90 -89.11 20.60
C LEU A 527 -29.87 -89.89 19.70
N THR A 528 -29.89 -89.55 18.41
CA THR A 528 -30.76 -90.22 17.42
C THR A 528 -30.35 -91.68 17.25
N SER A 529 -29.07 -91.98 17.04
CA SER A 529 -28.57 -93.34 16.86
C SER A 529 -28.69 -94.20 18.13
N ILE A 530 -28.54 -93.62 19.32
CA ILE A 530 -28.84 -94.30 20.60
C ILE A 530 -30.30 -94.73 20.64
N SER A 531 -31.22 -93.84 20.26
CA SER A 531 -32.66 -94.10 20.24
C SER A 531 -33.05 -95.17 19.21
N GLU A 532 -32.49 -95.10 17.99
CA GLU A 532 -32.72 -96.08 16.93
C GLU A 532 -32.20 -97.48 17.30
N ASN A 533 -30.97 -97.57 17.82
CA ASN A 533 -30.39 -98.85 18.23
C ASN A 533 -31.19 -99.50 19.37
N LYS A 534 -31.62 -98.70 20.35
CA LYS A 534 -32.53 -99.14 21.41
C LYS A 534 -33.83 -99.71 20.84
N ASN A 535 -34.48 -98.99 19.92
CA ASN A 535 -35.74 -99.43 19.31
C ASN A 535 -35.56 -100.70 18.46
N ARG A 536 -34.45 -100.82 17.73
CA ARG A 536 -34.11 -102.01 16.94
C ARG A 536 -33.91 -103.24 17.82
N LEU A 537 -33.13 -103.11 18.90
CA LEU A 537 -32.93 -104.18 19.87
C LEU A 537 -34.25 -104.58 20.53
N LEU A 538 -35.10 -103.60 20.87
CA LEU A 538 -36.40 -103.87 21.46
C LEU A 538 -37.33 -104.64 20.51
N SER A 539 -37.34 -104.30 19.21
CA SER A 539 -38.07 -105.07 18.19
C SER A 539 -37.50 -106.47 18.01
N ALA A 540 -36.17 -106.60 17.93
CA ALA A 540 -35.52 -107.91 17.77
C ALA A 540 -35.78 -108.83 18.97
N GLY A 541 -35.74 -108.29 20.20
CA GLY A 541 -36.09 -109.04 21.41
C GLY A 541 -37.55 -109.50 21.40
N LYS A 542 -38.47 -108.65 20.94
CA LYS A 542 -39.89 -109.00 20.77
C LYS A 542 -40.08 -110.12 19.73
N ASP A 543 -39.40 -110.03 18.59
CA ASP A 543 -39.49 -111.02 17.51
C ASP A 543 -38.93 -112.39 17.95
N LEU A 544 -37.82 -112.40 18.70
CA LEU A 544 -37.26 -113.62 19.28
C LEU A 544 -38.19 -114.23 20.34
N TYR A 545 -38.82 -113.39 21.16
CA TYR A 545 -39.81 -113.80 22.14
C TYR A 545 -41.04 -114.45 21.49
N THR A 546 -41.60 -113.88 20.42
CA THR A 546 -42.72 -114.49 19.67
C THR A 546 -42.33 -115.76 18.93
N SER A 547 -41.08 -115.89 18.50
CA SER A 547 -40.56 -117.08 17.83
C SER A 547 -40.20 -118.23 18.78
N GLY A 548 -40.42 -118.06 20.09
CA GLY A 548 -40.16 -119.08 21.12
C GLY A 548 -38.68 -119.21 21.53
N ASN A 549 -37.80 -118.30 21.08
CA ASN A 549 -36.38 -118.33 21.42
C ASN A 549 -36.08 -117.41 22.62
N TYR A 550 -36.49 -117.86 23.81
CA TYR A 550 -36.50 -117.02 25.01
C TYR A 550 -35.12 -116.68 25.59
N GLU A 551 -34.13 -117.57 25.47
CA GLU A 551 -32.74 -117.27 25.88
C GLU A 551 -32.14 -116.11 25.11
N GLU A 552 -32.33 -116.10 23.79
CA GLU A 552 -31.78 -115.05 22.94
C GLU A 552 -32.59 -113.75 23.09
N ALA A 553 -33.91 -113.83 23.26
CA ALA A 553 -34.75 -112.67 23.56
C ALA A 553 -34.35 -111.97 24.88
N GLU A 554 -34.08 -112.75 25.93
CA GLU A 554 -33.64 -112.25 27.24
C GLU A 554 -32.32 -111.47 27.13
N ARG A 555 -31.34 -112.03 26.40
CA ARG A 555 -30.05 -111.36 26.15
C ARG A 555 -30.24 -110.01 25.46
N ILE A 556 -31.10 -109.94 24.45
CA ILE A 556 -31.39 -108.72 23.70
C ILE A 556 -32.12 -107.68 24.58
N PHE A 557 -33.07 -108.09 25.42
CA PHE A 557 -33.73 -107.15 26.33
C PHE A 557 -32.79 -106.58 27.40
N TYR A 558 -31.81 -107.33 27.89
CA TYR A 558 -30.76 -106.76 28.75
C TYR A 558 -29.89 -105.73 28.01
N GLN A 559 -29.59 -105.94 26.72
CA GLN A 559 -28.89 -104.92 25.91
C GLN A 559 -29.73 -103.65 25.71
N VAL A 560 -31.07 -103.75 25.64
CA VAL A 560 -31.95 -102.57 25.64
C VAL A 560 -31.83 -101.81 26.97
N LEU A 561 -31.75 -102.53 28.09
CA LEU A 561 -31.62 -101.93 29.42
C LEU A 561 -30.22 -101.35 29.70
N GLU A 562 -29.16 -101.81 29.03
CA GLU A 562 -27.85 -101.13 29.07
C GLU A 562 -27.89 -99.75 28.42
N ILE A 563 -28.72 -99.58 27.38
CA ILE A 563 -28.88 -98.30 26.66
C ILE A 563 -29.91 -97.39 27.36
N SER A 564 -30.96 -97.98 27.92
CA SER A 564 -32.06 -97.28 28.60
C SER A 564 -32.54 -98.11 29.80
N PRO A 565 -31.90 -97.97 30.97
CA PRO A 565 -32.19 -98.76 32.18
C PRO A 565 -33.66 -98.68 32.64
N GLU A 566 -34.34 -97.61 32.26
CA GLU A 566 -35.75 -97.31 32.53
C GLU A 566 -36.74 -97.90 31.50
N ASN A 567 -36.28 -98.57 30.43
CA ASN A 567 -37.18 -99.10 29.40
C ASN A 567 -38.16 -100.14 29.98
N SER A 568 -39.42 -99.75 30.11
CA SER A 568 -40.48 -100.54 30.72
C SER A 568 -40.91 -101.73 29.87
N GLU A 569 -40.81 -101.63 28.54
CA GLU A 569 -41.14 -102.72 27.63
C GLU A 569 -40.13 -103.87 27.71
N ALA A 570 -38.83 -103.58 27.73
CA ALA A 570 -37.80 -104.61 27.88
C ALA A 570 -37.93 -105.37 29.21
N LYS A 571 -38.22 -104.67 30.31
CA LYS A 571 -38.50 -105.29 31.62
C LYS A 571 -39.73 -106.20 31.60
N TYR A 572 -40.80 -105.74 30.95
CA TYR A 572 -42.03 -106.52 30.81
C TYR A 572 -41.79 -107.86 30.08
N TYR A 573 -41.06 -107.85 28.96
CA TYR A 573 -40.78 -109.10 28.24
C TYR A 573 -39.80 -110.03 28.98
N LEU A 574 -38.84 -109.49 29.74
CA LEU A 574 -37.99 -110.30 30.62
C LEU A 574 -38.81 -111.04 31.69
N GLU A 575 -39.77 -110.36 32.33
CA GLU A 575 -40.69 -111.00 33.29
C GLU A 575 -41.55 -112.10 32.65
N MET A 576 -41.99 -111.87 31.40
CA MET A 576 -42.79 -112.85 30.66
C MET A 576 -41.98 -114.08 30.22
N ILE A 577 -40.71 -113.91 29.87
CA ILE A 577 -39.77 -115.01 29.59
C ILE A 577 -39.61 -115.92 30.80
N VAL A 578 -39.44 -115.33 31.99
CA VAL A 578 -39.35 -116.08 33.25
C VAL A 578 -40.60 -116.93 33.48
N LYS A 579 -41.80 -116.34 33.32
CA LYS A 579 -43.08 -117.08 33.47
C LYS A 579 -43.24 -118.22 32.48
N LYS A 580 -42.83 -118.04 31.23
CA LYS A 580 -42.94 -119.09 30.20
C LYS A 580 -42.01 -120.27 30.42
N ARG A 581 -40.78 -120.03 30.91
CA ARG A 581 -39.89 -121.12 31.34
C ARG A 581 -40.46 -121.90 32.53
N GLU A 582 -41.16 -121.23 33.45
CA GLU A 582 -41.87 -121.89 34.55
C GLU A 582 -43.06 -122.74 34.07
N GLU A 583 -43.73 -122.36 32.98
CA GLU A 583 -44.80 -123.13 32.34
C GLU A 583 -44.26 -124.36 31.59
N GLU A 584 -43.20 -124.22 30.78
CA GLU A 584 -42.54 -125.33 30.07
C GLU A 584 -41.95 -126.38 31.04
N ALA A 585 -41.34 -125.93 32.15
CA ALA A 585 -40.87 -126.82 33.21
C ALA A 585 -42.01 -127.53 33.99
N ARG A 586 -43.24 -126.99 33.95
CA ARG A 586 -44.42 -127.65 34.52
C ARG A 586 -45.05 -128.65 33.55
N GLU A 587 -45.00 -128.41 32.24
CA GLU A 587 -45.50 -129.35 31.22
C GLU A 587 -44.58 -130.58 31.07
N GLU A 588 -43.26 -130.45 31.17
CA GLU A 588 -42.32 -131.59 31.19
C GLU A 588 -42.41 -132.42 32.49
N ALA A 589 -42.93 -131.85 33.59
CA ALA A 589 -43.08 -132.54 34.87
C ALA A 589 -44.40 -133.33 35.01
N VAL A 590 -45.32 -133.26 34.04
CA VAL A 590 -46.63 -133.93 34.05
C VAL A 590 -46.63 -135.23 33.21
N ASP A 591 -45.58 -135.52 32.44
CA ASP A 591 -45.45 -136.72 31.59
C ASP A 591 -44.49 -137.80 32.16
N TYR A 592 -44.36 -137.88 33.49
CA TYR A 592 -43.68 -138.97 34.22
C TYR A 592 -44.53 -139.56 35.36
#